data_AF-A0AAF5PFJ8-F1
#
_entry.id   AF-A0AAF5PFJ8-F1
#
_cell.length_a   1.000
_cell.length_b   1.000
_cell.length_c   1.000
_cell.angle_alpha   90.00
_cell.angle_beta   90.00
_cell.angle_gamma   90.00
#
_symmetry.space_group_name_H-M   'P 1'
#
loop_
_entity.id
_entity.type
_entity.pdbx_description
1 polymer ?
#
loop_
_entity_poly.entity_id
_entity_poly.type
_entity_poly.pdbx_seq_one_letter_code
_entity_poly.pdbx_strand_id
1 'polypeptide(L)' 'MTDQPSSPIAQSISDNEIDNEQVNSLKQQLNGLKMVQLKPLGTKLQLQAPPAIKKEDLINLIANENPESKLAQFS' A
#
# COMPACT_ATOMS: atom_id res chain seq x y z
N MET A 1 -17.03 -26.21 30.37
CA MET A 1 -16.23 -26.68 29.22
C MET A 1 -16.46 -25.67 28.10
N THR A 2 -15.66 -24.62 28.02
CA THR A 2 -15.76 -23.60 26.94
C THR A 2 -14.64 -23.86 25.95
N ASP A 3 -14.97 -24.57 24.88
CA ASP A 3 -14.08 -24.78 23.73
C ASP A 3 -14.31 -23.62 22.74
N GLN A 4 -13.19 -22.98 22.39
CA GLN A 4 -13.07 -21.73 21.65
C GLN A 4 -13.00 -22.02 20.14
N PRO A 5 -13.90 -21.48 19.32
CA PRO A 5 -13.60 -21.22 17.92
C PRO A 5 -13.46 -19.71 17.67
N SER A 6 -12.74 -19.37 16.60
CA SER A 6 -12.64 -18.06 15.95
C SER A 6 -11.45 -17.16 16.32
N SER A 7 -10.35 -17.29 15.58
CA SER A 7 -9.59 -16.13 15.08
C SER A 7 -10.44 -15.41 14.00
N PRO A 8 -10.15 -14.16 13.54
CA PRO A 8 -9.01 -13.28 13.81
C PRO A 8 -9.39 -11.78 13.95
N ILE A 9 -9.33 -11.15 15.13
CA ILE A 9 -9.64 -9.70 15.21
C ILE A 9 -8.72 -9.00 16.23
N ALA A 10 -7.51 -8.64 15.79
CA ALA A 10 -6.80 -7.51 16.38
C ALA A 10 -7.16 -6.27 15.55
N GLN A 11 -8.38 -5.77 15.75
CA GLN A 11 -8.79 -4.42 15.35
C GLN A 11 -8.03 -3.43 16.22
N SER A 12 -6.90 -2.93 15.72
CA SER A 12 -6.22 -1.78 16.30
C SER A 12 -5.49 -1.04 15.19
N ILE A 13 -6.27 -0.39 14.32
CA ILE A 13 -5.76 0.76 13.58
C ILE A 13 -6.59 1.94 14.03
N SER A 14 -6.07 2.65 15.02
CA SER A 14 -6.52 3.99 15.36
C SER A 14 -6.38 4.84 14.11
N ASP A 15 -7.52 5.34 13.65
CA ASP A 15 -7.66 6.55 12.85
C ASP A 15 -6.57 7.57 13.23
N ASN A 16 -5.88 8.13 12.24
CA ASN A 16 -5.27 9.47 12.27
C ASN A 16 -3.74 9.65 12.49
N GLU A 17 -2.92 8.62 12.27
CA GLU A 17 -1.50 8.84 11.93
C GLU A 17 -1.19 8.04 10.65
N ILE A 18 -0.77 8.70 9.57
CA ILE A 18 -0.22 7.98 8.41
C ILE A 18 1.10 7.38 8.87
N ASP A 19 1.00 6.18 9.43
CA ASP A 19 2.08 5.53 10.12
C ASP A 19 3.14 5.10 9.10
N ASN A 20 4.41 5.34 9.41
CA ASN A 20 5.52 4.91 8.57
C ASN A 20 5.44 3.40 8.25
N GLU A 21 4.81 2.62 9.14
CA GLU A 21 4.52 1.20 8.95
C GLU A 21 3.58 0.92 7.78
N GLN A 22 2.51 1.71 7.58
CA GLN A 22 1.59 1.50 6.46
C GLN A 22 2.26 1.77 5.12
N VAL A 23 3.02 2.87 5.05
CA VAL A 23 3.82 3.23 3.88
C VAL A 23 4.85 2.13 3.60
N ASN A 24 5.52 1.61 4.63
CA ASN A 24 6.50 0.53 4.48
C ASN A 24 5.84 -0.79 4.00
N SER A 25 4.68 -1.14 4.55
CA SER A 25 3.90 -2.31 4.12
C SER A 25 3.46 -2.19 2.66
N LEU A 26 2.96 -1.02 2.26
CA LEU A 26 2.64 -0.74 0.86
C LEU A 26 3.88 -0.83 -0.02
N LYS A 27 5.02 -0.28 0.40
CA LYS A 27 6.29 -0.42 -0.34
C LYS A 27 6.66 -1.88 -0.56
N GLN A 28 6.53 -2.74 0.46
CA GLN A 28 6.77 -4.18 0.36
C GLN A 28 5.83 -4.85 -0.64
N GLN A 29 4.52 -4.57 -0.57
CA GLN A 29 3.54 -5.10 -1.51
C GLN A 29 3.82 -4.65 -2.95
N LEU A 30 4.09 -3.35 -3.14
CA LEU A 30 4.41 -2.77 -4.44
C LEU A 30 5.76 -3.27 -4.97
N ASN A 31 6.71 -3.63 -4.10
CA ASN A 31 7.96 -4.26 -4.50
C ASN A 31 7.72 -5.63 -5.16
N GLY A 32 6.71 -6.38 -4.70
CA GLY A 32 6.26 -7.61 -5.35
C GLY A 32 5.64 -7.42 -6.74
N LEU A 33 5.19 -6.22 -7.08
CA LEU A 33 4.57 -5.92 -8.38
C LEU A 33 5.60 -5.66 -9.48
N LYS A 34 5.20 -5.91 -10.74
CA LYS A 34 6.02 -5.58 -11.92
C LYS A 34 5.81 -4.13 -12.35
N MET A 35 6.77 -3.55 -13.08
CA MET A 35 6.62 -2.19 -13.65
C MET A 35 5.35 -2.03 -14.51
N VAL A 36 4.92 -3.08 -15.20
CA VAL A 36 3.67 -3.09 -15.99
C VAL A 36 2.40 -2.92 -15.13
N GLN A 37 2.46 -3.28 -13.84
CA GLN A 37 1.38 -3.07 -12.87
C GLN A 37 1.54 -1.74 -12.13
N LEU A 38 2.79 -1.35 -11.83
CA LEU A 38 3.07 -0.09 -11.14
C LEU A 38 2.80 1.16 -12.01
N LYS A 39 3.10 1.11 -13.31
CA LYS A 39 2.85 2.24 -14.23
C LYS A 39 1.37 2.66 -14.25
N PRO A 40 0.40 1.77 -14.54
CA PRO A 40 -1.01 2.16 -14.54
C PRO A 40 -1.50 2.56 -13.15
N LEU A 41 -0.95 1.98 -12.08
CA LEU A 41 -1.22 2.46 -10.72
C LEU A 41 -0.78 3.93 -10.57
N GLY A 42 0.46 4.26 -10.94
CA GLY A 42 0.94 5.64 -10.92
C GLY A 42 0.11 6.59 -11.77
N THR A 43 -0.31 6.17 -12.98
CA THR A 43 -1.21 6.97 -13.82
C THR A 43 -2.58 7.16 -13.19
N LYS A 44 -3.19 6.13 -12.60
CA LYS A 44 -4.49 6.21 -11.91
C LYS A 44 -4.46 7.17 -10.73
N LEU A 45 -3.31 7.25 -10.08
CA LEU A 45 -3.02 8.16 -8.97
C LEU A 45 -2.57 9.55 -9.43
N GLN A 46 -2.55 9.79 -10.75
CA GLN A 46 -2.09 11.06 -11.32
C GLN A 46 -0.65 11.42 -10.90
N LEU A 47 0.18 10.41 -10.60
CA LEU A 47 1.59 10.59 -10.28
C LEU A 47 2.32 11.08 -11.52
N GLN A 48 2.94 12.26 -11.40
CA GLN A 48 3.83 12.78 -12.41
C GLN A 48 5.19 12.07 -12.31
N ALA A 49 5.25 10.84 -12.82
CA ALA A 49 6.49 10.09 -12.92
C ALA A 49 7.17 10.37 -14.27
N PRO A 50 8.50 10.63 -14.30
CA PRO A 50 9.22 10.75 -15.55
C PRO A 50 9.18 9.43 -16.34
N PRO A 51 9.27 9.46 -17.68
CA PRO A 51 9.19 8.26 -18.52
C PRO A 51 10.27 7.21 -18.19
N ALA A 52 11.40 7.65 -17.63
CA ALA A 52 12.52 6.82 -17.19
C ALA A 52 12.57 6.60 -15.65
N ILE A 53 11.44 6.73 -14.94
CA ILE A 53 11.39 6.49 -13.50
C ILE A 53 11.85 5.05 -13.14
N LYS A 54 12.65 4.92 -12.09
CA LYS A 54 13.03 3.60 -11.57
C LYS A 54 11.84 2.96 -10.85
N LYS A 55 11.84 1.62 -10.78
CA LYS A 55 10.80 0.86 -10.07
C LYS A 55 10.66 1.32 -8.62
N GLU A 56 11.79 1.47 -7.91
CA GLU A 56 11.81 1.88 -6.50
C GLU A 56 11.26 3.29 -6.31
N ASP A 57 11.64 4.24 -7.18
CA ASP A 57 11.11 5.60 -7.14
C ASP A 57 9.60 5.61 -7.39
N LEU A 58 9.11 4.83 -8.36
CA LEU A 58 7.69 4.70 -8.63
C LEU A 58 6.94 4.08 -7.43
N ILE A 59 7.53 3.07 -6.78
CA ILE A 59 6.99 2.47 -5.55
C ILE A 59 6.92 3.51 -4.44
N ASN A 60 7.97 4.30 -4.24
CA ASN A 60 8.00 5.36 -3.23
C ASN A 60 6.93 6.43 -3.51
N LEU A 61 6.78 6.87 -4.76
CA LEU A 61 5.72 7.80 -5.15
C LEU A 61 4.33 7.21 -4.88
N ILE A 62 4.10 5.95 -5.29
CA ILE A 62 2.82 5.28 -5.04
C ILE A 62 2.59 5.08 -3.55
N ALA A 63 3.59 4.71 -2.74
CA ALA A 63 3.41 4.48 -1.32
C ALA A 63 3.20 5.79 -0.53
N ASN A 64 3.86 6.88 -0.95
CA ASN A 64 3.71 8.18 -0.32
C ASN A 64 2.37 8.85 -0.69
N GLU A 65 1.86 8.61 -1.89
CA GLU A 65 0.57 9.15 -2.31
C GLU A 65 -0.58 8.36 -1.70
N ASN A 66 -1.04 8.84 -0.55
CA ASN A 66 -2.27 8.40 0.11
C ASN A 66 -2.35 6.88 0.39
N PRO A 67 -1.57 6.39 1.38
CA PRO A 67 -1.52 4.97 1.72
C PRO A 67 -2.87 4.41 2.17
N GLU A 68 -3.68 5.20 2.86
CA GLU A 68 -4.98 4.80 3.41
C GLU A 68 -6.01 4.49 2.31
N SER A 69 -6.02 5.27 1.21
CA SER A 69 -6.95 5.03 0.09
C SER A 69 -6.61 3.77 -0.73
N LYS A 70 -5.42 3.19 -0.55
CA LYS A 70 -4.93 2.05 -1.34
C LYS A 70 -5.10 0.72 -0.65
N LEU A 71 -5.00 0.66 0.67
CA LEU A 71 -5.23 -0.60 1.41
C LEU A 71 -6.69 -1.06 1.34
N ALA A 72 -7.63 -0.11 1.22
CA ALA A 72 -9.06 -0.39 1.10
C ALA A 72 -9.46 -1.11 -0.21
N GLN A 73 -8.61 -1.11 -1.24
CA GLN A 73 -8.87 -1.79 -2.52
C GLN A 73 -8.14 -3.14 -2.66
N PHE A 74 -7.39 -3.55 -1.63
CA PHE A 74 -6.75 -4.88 -1.52
C PHE A 74 -7.20 -5.70 -0.30
N SER A 75 -8.15 -5.18 0.49
CA SER A 75 -8.85 -5.93 1.55
C SER A 75 -10.13 -6.55 0.99
#